data_AF-A0A7C3CD76-F1
#
_entry.id   AF-A0A7C3CD76-F1
#
_cell.length_a   1.000
_cell.length_b   1.000
_cell.length_c   1.000
_cell.angle_alpha   90.00
_cell.angle_beta   90.00
_cell.angle_gamma   90.00
#
_symmetry.space_group_name_H-M   'P 1'
#
loop_
_entity.id
_entity.type
_entity.pdbx_description
1 polymer ?
#
loop_
_entity_poly.entity_id
_entity_poly.type
_entity_poly.pdbx_seq_one_letter_code
_entity_poly.pdbx_strand_id
1 'polypeptide(L)' 'MPLKIAVQMDPLDGIDIRGDSTFALMLEAQARGHGLFVYGPDALAFSPGRVTARGRQVLVRDVEGDHFSAGPEEVA' A
#
# COMPACT_ATOMS: atom_id res chain seq x y z
N MET A 1 0.08 -9.00 17.20
CA MET A 1 0.06 -7.51 17.29
C MET A 1 -0.07 -6.97 15.87
N PRO A 2 -0.92 -5.96 15.62
CA PRO A 2 -1.04 -5.36 14.30
C PRO A 2 0.27 -4.63 13.93
N LEU A 3 0.61 -4.64 12.64
CA LEU A 3 1.80 -3.99 12.08
C LEU A 3 1.33 -2.85 11.18
N LYS A 4 2.18 -1.84 11.00
CA LYS A 4 2.04 -0.84 9.95
C LYS A 4 2.97 -1.25 8.82
N ILE A 5 2.40 -1.59 7.66
CA ILE A 5 3.15 -2.14 6.52
C ILE A 5 3.12 -1.11 5.41
N ALA A 6 4.31 -0.63 5.02
CA ALA A 6 4.48 0.20 3.85
C ALA A 6 4.79 -0.70 2.65
N VAL A 7 4.06 -0.54 1.56
CA VAL A 7 4.21 -1.30 0.31
C VAL A 7 4.65 -0.34 -0.78
N GLN A 8 5.85 -0.55 -1.31
CA GLN A 8 6.31 0.13 -2.51
C GLN A 8 5.83 -0.66 -3.74
N MET A 9 5.01 -0.06 -4.58
CA MET A 9 4.49 -0.71 -5.79
C MET A 9 4.01 0.30 -6.84
N ASP A 10 3.67 -0.19 -8.02
CA ASP A 10 2.98 0.59 -9.05
C ASP A 10 1.59 1.06 -8.56
N PRO A 11 1.02 2.14 -9.14
CA PRO A 11 -0.27 2.67 -8.70
C PRO A 11 -1.39 1.63 -8.71
N LEU A 12 -2.13 1.54 -7.60
CA LEU A 12 -3.23 0.59 -7.45
C LEU A 12 -4.31 0.78 -8.52
N ASP A 13 -4.53 1.99 -9.06
CA ASP A 13 -5.54 2.24 -10.10
C ASP A 13 -5.38 1.36 -11.36
N GLY A 14 -4.17 0.90 -11.67
CA GLY A 14 -3.85 0.25 -12.94
C GLY A 14 -3.48 -1.23 -12.88
N ILE A 15 -3.52 -1.89 -11.72
CA ILE A 15 -3.06 -3.27 -11.56
C ILE A 15 -4.11 -4.32 -11.96
N ASP A 16 -3.67 -5.46 -12.53
CA ASP A 16 -4.50 -6.68 -12.64
C ASP A 16 -4.39 -7.49 -11.35
N ILE A 17 -5.42 -7.37 -10.50
CA ILE A 17 -5.43 -8.01 -9.17
C ILE A 17 -5.40 -9.54 -9.20
N ARG A 18 -5.75 -10.18 -10.32
CA ARG A 18 -5.80 -11.65 -10.40
C ARG A 18 -4.42 -12.29 -10.51
N GLY A 19 -3.45 -11.54 -11.05
CA GLY A 19 -2.07 -11.99 -11.24
C GLY A 19 -1.08 -11.35 -10.28
N ASP A 20 -1.49 -10.36 -9.50
CA ASP A 20 -0.59 -9.56 -8.67
C ASP A 20 -0.37 -10.19 -7.29
N SER A 21 0.83 -10.73 -7.08
CA SER A 21 1.22 -11.33 -5.81
C SER A 21 1.40 -10.31 -4.69
N THR A 22 1.72 -9.04 -5.00
CA THR A 22 1.79 -7.96 -4.02
C THR A 22 0.40 -7.68 -3.45
N PHE A 23 -0.60 -7.58 -4.33
CA PHE A 23 -1.99 -7.38 -3.94
C PHE A 23 -2.52 -8.55 -3.11
N ALA A 24 -2.18 -9.80 -3.47
CA ALA A 24 -2.51 -10.97 -2.67
C ALA A 24 -1.92 -10.90 -1.25
N LEU A 25 -0.68 -10.43 -1.10
CA LEU A 25 -0.06 -10.23 0.22
C LEU A 25 -0.74 -9.10 1.01
N MET A 26 -1.19 -8.04 0.34
CA MET A 26 -1.94 -6.95 0.97
C MET A 26 -3.29 -7.43 1.52
N LEU A 27 -4.03 -8.25 0.75
CA LEU A 27 -5.29 -8.86 1.20
C LEU A 27 -5.08 -9.68 2.49
N GLU A 28 -4.06 -10.54 2.51
CA GLU A 28 -3.74 -11.37 3.67
C GLU A 28 -3.29 -10.51 4.87
N ALA A 29 -2.48 -9.48 4.62
CA ALA A 29 -2.05 -8.57 5.66
C ALA A 29 -3.24 -7.85 6.33
N GLN A 30 -4.18 -7.37 5.51
CA GLN A 30 -5.42 -6.75 6.00
C GLN A 30 -6.29 -7.75 6.77
N ALA A 31 -6.43 -8.99 6.28
CA ALA A 31 -7.19 -10.05 6.95
C ALA A 31 -6.62 -10.38 8.35
N ARG A 32 -5.31 -10.24 8.54
CA ARG A 32 -4.63 -10.38 9.84
C ARG A 32 -4.70 -9.13 10.73
N GLY A 33 -5.36 -8.06 10.26
CA GLY A 33 -5.53 -6.80 10.99
C GLY A 33 -4.33 -5.86 10.91
N HIS A 34 -3.43 -6.02 9.92
CA HIS A 34 -2.35 -5.07 9.68
C HIS A 34 -2.85 -3.84 8.91
N GLY A 35 -2.27 -2.68 9.17
CA GLY A 35 -2.52 -1.45 8.42
C GLY A 35 -1.62 -1.37 7.19
N LEU A 36 -2.15 -0.86 6.09
CA LEU A 36 -1.45 -0.78 4.80
C LEU A 36 -1.26 0.67 4.38
N PHE A 37 -0.03 0.98 3.98
CA PHE A 37 0.35 2.25 3.39
C PHE A 37 1.04 2.01 2.05
N VAL A 38 0.57 2.63 0.98
CA VAL A 38 1.12 2.43 -0.37
C VAL A 38 1.81 3.69 -0.83
N TYR A 39 2.99 3.51 -1.45
CA TYR A 39 3.77 4.59 -2.03
C TYR A 39 4.48 4.14 -3.31
N GLY A 40 4.75 5.09 -4.20
CA GLY A 40 5.55 4.86 -5.40
C GLY A 40 7.05 4.99 -5.12
N PRO A 41 7.92 4.43 -5.99
CA PRO A 41 9.38 4.53 -5.83
C PRO A 41 9.89 5.98 -5.87
N ASP A 42 9.21 6.86 -6.61
CA ASP A 42 9.47 8.29 -6.73
C ASP A 42 9.12 9.09 -5.46
N ALA A 43 8.35 8.51 -4.56
CA ALA A 43 7.91 9.14 -3.31
C ALA A 43 8.81 8.81 -2.11
N LEU A 44 9.86 7.99 -2.30
CA LEU A 44 10.82 7.64 -1.26
C LEU A 44 11.88 8.74 -1.10
N ALA A 45 12.10 9.19 0.13
CA ALA A 45 13.11 10.16 0.46
C ALA A 45 14.01 9.67 1.59
N PHE A 46 15.29 10.03 1.51
CA PHE A 46 16.26 9.83 2.58
C PHE A 46 16.76 11.18 3.07
N SER A 47 16.59 11.41 4.36
CA SER A 47 17.30 12.45 5.13
C SER A 47 18.28 11.73 6.04
N PRO A 48 19.49 12.27 6.33
CA PRO A 48 20.50 11.55 7.09
C PRO A 48 19.96 10.83 8.34
N GLY A 49 19.93 9.49 8.31
CA GLY A 49 19.45 8.63 9.40
C GLY A 49 17.94 8.36 9.42
N ARG A 50 17.16 8.87 8.45
CA ARG A 50 15.72 8.70 8.37
C ARG A 50 15.23 8.49 6.93
N VAL A 51 14.55 7.38 6.71
CA VAL A 51 13.79 7.11 5.48
C VAL A 51 12.34 7.53 5.70
N THR A 52 11.78 8.25 4.74
CA THR A 52 10.37 8.65 4.72
C THR A 52 9.74 8.39 3.37
N ALA A 53 8.44 8.21 3.31
CA ALA A 53 7.71 8.09 2.05
C ALA A 53 6.42 8.91 2.06
N ARG A 54 6.12 9.58 0.95
CA ARG A 54 4.77 10.11 0.69
C ARG A 54 3.90 9.00 0.10
N GLY A 55 2.70 8.84 0.61
CA GLY A 55 1.82 7.75 0.19
C GLY A 55 0.44 7.86 0.84
N ARG A 56 -0.33 6.80 0.76
CA ARG A 56 -1.73 6.78 1.25
C ARG A 56 -1.99 5.55 2.08
N GLN A 57 -2.76 5.69 3.16
CA GLN A 57 -3.39 4.54 3.80
C GLN A 57 -4.39 3.93 2.81
N VAL A 58 -4.40 2.61 2.71
CA VAL A 58 -5.31 1.90 1.80
C VAL A 58 -6.08 0.80 2.51
N LEU A 59 -7.29 0.57 2.04
CA LEU A 59 -8.02 -0.68 2.24
C LEU A 59 -8.12 -1.38 0.89
N VAL A 60 -7.85 -2.67 0.86
CA VAL A 60 -7.91 -3.49 -0.36
C VAL A 60 -9.04 -4.50 -0.28
N ARG A 61 -9.58 -4.89 -1.42
CA ARG A 61 -10.65 -5.88 -1.55
C ARG A 61 -10.53 -6.63 -2.87
N ASP A 62 -10.90 -7.90 -2.86
CA ASP A 62 -10.85 -8.75 -4.06
C ASP A 62 -12.08 -8.51 -4.95
N VAL A 63 -12.15 -7.31 -5.54
CA VAL A 63 -13.24 -6.85 -6.41
C VAL A 63 -12.63 -6.07 -7.58
N GLU A 64 -12.60 -6.68 -8.77
CA GLU A 64 -12.06 -6.04 -9.98
C GLU A 64 -12.80 -4.73 -10.27
N GLY A 65 -12.05 -3.63 -10.40
CA GLY A 65 -12.60 -2.28 -10.63
C GLY A 65 -13.02 -1.51 -9.37
N ASP A 66 -13.05 -2.14 -8.20
CA ASP A 66 -13.25 -1.50 -6.88
C ASP A 66 -12.26 -2.07 -5.86
N HIS A 67 -11.06 -2.45 -6.30
CA HIS A 67 -10.14 -3.27 -5.52
C HIS A 67 -9.42 -2.52 -4.40
N PHE A 68 -9.57 -1.20 -4.30
CA PHE A 68 -9.02 -0.42 -3.20
C PHE A 68 -9.80 0.85 -2.91
N SER A 69 -9.61 1.36 -1.70
CA SER A 69 -9.91 2.75 -1.34
C SER A 69 -8.71 3.37 -0.65
N ALA A 70 -8.39 4.61 -1.01
CA ALA A 70 -7.25 5.33 -0.46
C ALA A 70 -7.68 6.55 0.36
N GLY A 71 -7.00 6.77 1.48
CA GLY A 71 -7.08 8.01 2.24
C GLY A 71 -6.34 9.18 1.55
N PRO A 72 -6.28 10.36 2.19
CA PRO A 72 -5.46 11.46 1.73
C PRO A 72 -3.97 11.06 1.71
N GLU A 73 -3.19 11.78 0.89
CA GLU A 73 -1.75 11.60 0.88
C GLU A 73 -1.12 12.17 2.17
N GLU A 74 -0.22 11.40 2.76
CA GLU A 74 0.50 11.74 3.98
C GLU A 74 1.96 11.26 3.91
N VAL A 75 2.80 11.76 4.82
CA VAL A 75 4.21 11.34 4.96
C VAL A 75 4.33 10.35 6.12
N ALA A 76 4.87 9.17 5.84
CA ALA A 76 5.29 8.18 6.84
C ALA A 76 6.80 8.27 7.11
#